data_AF-A0A1S3QUA5-F1
#
_entry.id   AF-A0A1S3QUA5-F1
#
_cell.length_a   1.000
_cell.length_b   1.000
_cell.length_c   1.000
_cell.angle_alpha   90.00
_cell.angle_beta   90.00
_cell.angle_gamma   90.00
#
_symmetry.space_group_name_H-M   'P 1'
#
loop_
_entity.id
_entity.type
_entity.pdbx_description
1 polymer ?
#
loop_
_entity_poly.entity_id
_entity_poly.type
_entity_poly.pdbx_seq_one_letter_code
_entity_poly.pdbx_strand_id
1 'polypeptide(L)'
;MVNASGRKGDNWNWDPVFHELCTSLDRTNRKESNWRSINTNIVCEGASLVSIEDPAELHFIKSNLEFLKDSYSSFWIGLFKTHLGQWKWLDQTVLDYINWAEGQPQGSPYDYGYIQSSDGTWSTASSWADKPYICKKPKVLPETPPTHGES
;
A
#
# COMPACT_ATOMS: atom_id res chain seq x y z
N MET A 1 -21.78 22.23 -1.39
CA MET A 1 -21.69 21.27 -2.51
C MET A 1 -20.57 21.76 -3.41
N VAL A 2 -19.38 21.16 -3.33
CA VAL A 2 -18.29 21.43 -4.26
C VAL A 2 -18.12 20.21 -5.14
N ASN A 3 -18.56 20.35 -6.39
CA ASN A 3 -18.31 19.39 -7.45
C ASN A 3 -16.83 19.51 -7.84
N ALA A 4 -16.02 18.52 -7.48
CA ALA A 4 -14.73 18.30 -8.10
C ALA A 4 -14.92 17.26 -9.20
N SER A 5 -14.78 17.70 -10.45
CA SER A 5 -14.85 16.86 -11.64
C SER A 5 -13.68 15.88 -11.67
N GLY A 6 -13.87 14.68 -11.11
CA GLY A 6 -13.03 13.52 -11.37
C GLY A 6 -13.18 13.10 -12.83
N ARG A 7 -12.07 12.83 -13.52
CA ARG A 7 -12.10 12.25 -14.87
C ARG A 7 -12.78 10.88 -14.78
N LYS A 8 -13.75 10.64 -15.67
CA LYS A 8 -14.37 9.32 -15.87
C LYS A 8 -13.26 8.30 -16.17
N GLY A 9 -12.97 7.38 -15.24
CA GLY A 9 -12.05 6.25 -15.48
C GLY A 9 -11.40 5.65 -14.23
N ASP A 10 -11.38 6.37 -13.11
CA ASP A 10 -10.46 6.09 -12.01
C ASP A 10 -11.14 5.29 -10.88
N ASN A 11 -10.82 4.01 -10.75
CA ASN A 11 -11.37 3.06 -9.76
C ASN A 11 -10.64 3.16 -8.40
N TRP A 12 -10.49 4.38 -7.90
CA TRP A 12 -9.74 4.70 -6.68
C TRP A 12 -10.71 5.15 -5.57
N ASN A 13 -10.62 4.55 -4.38
CA ASN A 13 -11.37 4.99 -3.19
C ASN A 13 -10.64 6.15 -2.48
N TRP A 14 -11.38 7.19 -2.11
CA TRP A 14 -10.86 8.44 -1.56
C TRP A 14 -11.28 8.61 -0.08
N ASP A 15 -10.33 8.85 0.83
CA ASP A 15 -10.60 9.38 2.17
C ASP A 15 -10.49 10.91 2.17
N PRO A 16 -11.49 11.67 2.67
CA PRO A 16 -11.37 13.11 2.86
C PRO A 16 -10.55 13.56 4.08
N VAL A 17 -10.15 12.66 5.00
CA VAL A 17 -9.44 13.00 6.26
C VAL A 17 -7.94 12.76 6.15
N PHE A 18 -7.52 11.72 5.44
CA PHE A 18 -6.11 11.44 5.17
C PHE A 18 -5.80 11.86 3.74
N HIS A 19 -5.19 13.03 3.61
CA HIS A 19 -4.58 13.41 2.35
C HIS A 19 -3.64 12.26 1.92
N GLU A 20 -3.75 11.85 0.65
CA GLU A 20 -2.77 11.02 -0.08
C GLU A 20 -3.02 9.50 -0.20
N LEU A 21 -4.28 9.06 -0.25
CA LEU A 21 -4.56 7.63 -0.45
C LEU A 21 -5.40 7.37 -1.70
N CYS A 22 -4.85 6.53 -2.55
CA CYS A 22 -5.49 5.91 -3.69
C CYS A 22 -5.06 4.45 -3.62
N THR A 23 -6.00 3.55 -3.35
CA THR A 23 -5.81 2.10 -3.36
C THR A 23 -6.43 1.47 -4.62
N SER A 24 -5.66 0.67 -5.34
CA SER A 24 -6.13 -0.13 -6.47
C SER A 24 -5.77 -1.60 -6.21
N LEU A 25 -6.65 -2.49 -6.63
CA LEU A 25 -6.47 -3.94 -6.53
C LEU A 25 -6.28 -4.47 -7.94
N ASP A 26 -5.07 -4.94 -8.26
CA ASP A 26 -4.86 -5.67 -9.50
C ASP A 26 -5.54 -7.04 -9.39
N ARG A 27 -6.63 -7.24 -10.14
CA ARG A 27 -7.39 -8.49 -10.27
C ARG A 27 -6.90 -9.38 -11.41
N THR A 28 -5.86 -8.97 -12.14
CA THR A 28 -5.41 -9.71 -13.32
C THR A 28 -4.69 -10.98 -12.91
N ASN A 29 -5.17 -12.12 -13.44
CA ASN A 29 -4.63 -13.46 -13.30
C ASN A 29 -3.28 -13.60 -14.05
N ARG A 30 -2.30 -12.75 -13.71
CA ARG A 30 -0.94 -12.83 -14.23
C ARG A 30 -0.23 -13.93 -13.46
N LYS A 31 -0.18 -15.13 -14.05
CA LYS A 31 0.50 -16.36 -13.58
C LYS A 31 2.01 -16.24 -13.28
N GLU A 32 2.55 -15.03 -13.18
CA GLU A 32 3.94 -14.73 -12.81
C GLU A 32 4.03 -13.61 -11.76
N SER A 33 3.08 -13.57 -10.81
CA SER A 33 3.01 -12.61 -9.69
C SER A 33 4.01 -12.95 -8.56
N ASN A 34 5.28 -13.12 -8.91
CA ASN A 34 6.33 -13.13 -7.91
C ASN A 34 6.50 -11.71 -7.35
N TRP A 35 6.48 -11.54 -6.03
CA TRP A 35 6.71 -10.23 -5.41
C TRP A 35 7.94 -9.49 -5.99
N ARG A 36 9.04 -10.22 -6.23
CA ARG A 36 10.29 -9.65 -6.79
C ARG A 36 10.16 -9.19 -8.24
N SER A 37 9.24 -9.77 -9.01
CA SER A 37 9.05 -9.47 -10.42
C SER A 37 8.09 -8.30 -10.64
N ILE A 38 7.54 -7.71 -9.57
CA ILE A 38 6.64 -6.58 -9.66
C ILE A 38 7.40 -5.35 -10.14
N ASN A 39 7.04 -4.87 -11.31
CA ASN A 39 7.29 -3.49 -11.66
C ASN A 39 6.14 -2.65 -11.08
N THR A 40 6.40 -2.01 -9.93
CA THR A 40 5.38 -1.21 -9.22
C THR A 40 4.81 -0.11 -10.10
N ASN A 41 5.60 0.45 -11.03
CA ASN A 41 5.09 1.43 -11.99
C ASN A 41 3.97 0.88 -12.89
N ILE A 42 3.99 -0.43 -13.20
CA ILE A 42 2.97 -1.08 -14.02
C ILE A 42 1.78 -1.50 -13.18
N VAL A 43 2.01 -2.11 -12.02
CA VAL A 43 0.94 -2.65 -11.15
C VAL A 43 0.18 -1.54 -10.43
N CYS A 44 0.90 -0.48 -10.03
CA CYS A 44 0.35 0.65 -9.28
C CYS A 44 0.22 1.92 -10.12
N GLU A 45 0.32 1.84 -11.45
CA GLU A 45 0.12 2.98 -12.37
C GLU A 45 0.96 4.21 -12.03
N GLY A 46 2.25 4.00 -11.73
CA GLY A 46 3.18 5.05 -11.29
C GLY A 46 3.14 5.38 -9.80
N ALA A 47 2.38 4.61 -9.00
CA ALA A 47 2.41 4.65 -7.55
C ALA A 47 3.29 3.54 -6.94
N SER A 48 3.38 3.50 -5.60
CA SER A 48 4.12 2.47 -4.86
C SER A 48 3.19 1.50 -4.15
N LEU A 49 3.70 0.34 -3.75
CA LEU A 49 2.97 -0.53 -2.83
C LEU A 49 2.86 0.14 -1.46
N VAL A 50 1.74 -0.06 -0.78
CA VAL A 50 1.37 0.70 0.42
C VAL A 50 2.40 0.53 1.56
N SER A 51 2.84 1.66 2.09
CA SER A 51 3.43 1.78 3.42
C SER A 51 2.33 2.06 4.44
N ILE A 52 2.52 1.67 5.70
CA ILE A 52 1.57 1.95 6.78
C ILE A 52 2.34 2.63 7.90
N GLU A 53 2.08 3.91 8.09
CA GLU A 53 2.86 4.82 8.94
C GLU A 53 2.21 5.04 10.30
N ASP A 54 0.90 4.83 10.41
CA ASP A 54 0.19 5.03 11.67
C ASP A 54 -1.11 4.19 11.78
N PRO A 55 -1.71 4.10 13.00
CA PRO A 55 -2.95 3.37 13.20
C PRO A 55 -4.15 3.89 12.42
N ALA A 56 -4.17 5.17 12.05
CA ALA A 56 -5.29 5.75 11.33
C ALA A 56 -5.23 5.41 9.83
N GLU A 57 -4.04 5.38 9.24
CA GLU A 57 -3.80 4.81 7.91
C GLU A 57 -4.18 3.32 7.88
N LEU A 58 -3.79 2.55 8.91
CA LEU A 58 -4.21 1.16 9.03
C LEU A 58 -5.75 1.04 9.08
N HIS A 59 -6.41 1.88 9.87
CA HIS A 59 -7.87 1.88 9.97
C HIS A 59 -8.53 2.15 8.62
N PHE A 60 -8.05 3.17 7.89
CA PHE A 60 -8.53 3.47 6.54
C PHE A 60 -8.36 2.28 5.59
N ILE A 61 -7.16 1.69 5.55
CA ILE A 61 -6.89 0.51 4.70
C ILE A 61 -7.87 -0.62 5.07
N LYS A 62 -8.02 -0.93 6.35
CA LYS A 62 -8.96 -1.97 6.82
C LYS A 62 -10.39 -1.72 6.38
N SER A 63 -10.91 -0.49 6.52
CA SER A 63 -12.26 -0.14 6.07
C SER A 63 -12.46 -0.38 4.57
N ASN A 64 -11.43 -0.18 3.76
CA ASN A 64 -11.49 -0.50 2.33
C ASN A 64 -11.40 -2.01 2.07
N LEU A 65 -10.66 -2.75 2.89
CA LEU A 65 -10.54 -4.20 2.80
C LEU A 65 -11.81 -4.95 3.22
N GLU A 66 -12.69 -4.34 4.01
CA GLU A 66 -13.92 -4.99 4.50
C GLU A 66 -14.81 -5.52 3.37
N PHE A 67 -14.87 -4.80 2.24
CA PHE A 67 -15.66 -5.20 1.07
C PHE A 67 -15.05 -6.35 0.26
N LEU A 68 -13.81 -6.73 0.59
CA LEU A 68 -12.99 -7.67 -0.19
C LEU A 68 -12.60 -8.90 0.62
N LYS A 69 -12.80 -8.88 1.94
CA LYS A 69 -12.41 -9.94 2.87
C LYS A 69 -12.96 -11.32 2.51
N ASP A 70 -14.13 -11.37 1.87
CA ASP A 70 -14.76 -12.63 1.42
C ASP A 70 -14.10 -13.20 0.16
N SER A 71 -13.42 -12.36 -0.63
CA SER A 71 -12.70 -12.76 -1.85
C SER A 71 -11.21 -12.99 -1.61
N TYR A 72 -10.62 -12.22 -0.70
CA TYR A 72 -9.18 -12.24 -0.43
C TYR A 72 -8.89 -12.07 1.05
N SER A 73 -8.19 -13.05 1.63
CA SER A 73 -7.82 -13.07 3.05
C SER A 73 -6.59 -12.23 3.38
N SER A 74 -5.80 -11.83 2.37
CA SER A 74 -4.58 -11.06 2.57
C SER A 74 -4.13 -10.34 1.30
N PHE A 75 -3.34 -9.29 1.48
CA PHE A 75 -2.84 -8.45 0.40
C PHE A 75 -1.37 -8.11 0.61
N TRP A 76 -0.61 -8.11 -0.47
CA TRP A 76 0.76 -7.65 -0.53
C TRP A 76 0.85 -6.14 -0.24
N ILE A 77 1.78 -5.75 0.63
CA ILE A 77 2.09 -4.35 1.03
C ILE A 77 3.57 -4.07 0.79
N GLY A 78 3.98 -2.80 0.72
CA GLY A 78 5.33 -2.34 0.38
C GLY A 78 6.50 -2.81 1.27
N LEU A 79 6.27 -3.73 2.20
CA LEU A 79 7.24 -4.14 3.22
C LEU A 79 8.14 -5.26 2.69
N PHE A 80 9.45 -5.09 2.79
CA PHE A 80 10.42 -6.10 2.37
C PHE A 80 11.64 -6.17 3.29
N LYS A 81 12.27 -7.34 3.31
CA LYS A 81 13.51 -7.62 4.05
C LYS A 81 14.71 -7.47 3.13
N THR A 82 15.66 -6.64 3.55
CA THR A 82 16.93 -6.44 2.86
C THR A 82 17.86 -7.65 3.06
N HIS A 83 18.92 -7.75 2.24
CA HIS A 83 19.96 -8.78 2.40
C HIS A 83 20.70 -8.72 3.75
N LEU A 84 20.65 -7.57 4.44
CA LEU A 84 21.20 -7.38 5.79
C LEU A 84 20.21 -7.78 6.90
N GLY A 85 19.03 -8.29 6.54
CA GLY A 85 17.99 -8.70 7.47
C GLY A 85 17.12 -7.58 8.03
N GLN A 86 17.27 -6.34 7.54
CA GLN A 86 16.47 -5.18 7.95
C GLN A 86 15.18 -5.08 7.15
N TRP A 87 14.06 -4.74 7.80
CA TRP A 87 12.78 -4.45 7.16
C TRP A 87 12.71 -2.99 6.70
N LYS A 88 12.18 -2.75 5.49
CA LYS A 88 12.01 -1.43 4.89
C LYS A 88 10.74 -1.36 4.05
N TRP A 89 10.22 -0.15 3.86
CA TRP A 89 9.19 0.14 2.87
C TRP A 89 9.80 0.42 1.49
N LEU A 90 9.13 -0.02 0.43
CA LEU A 90 9.56 0.19 -0.96
C LEU A 90 9.56 1.68 -1.38
N ASP A 91 8.64 2.46 -0.82
CA ASP A 91 8.51 3.90 -1.05
C ASP A 91 9.52 4.74 -0.25
N GLN A 92 10.42 4.10 0.49
CA GLN A 92 11.46 4.71 1.34
C GLN A 92 10.94 5.45 2.57
N THR A 93 9.65 5.30 2.87
CA THR A 93 9.06 5.77 4.12
C THR A 93 9.74 5.11 5.32
N VAL A 94 9.80 5.83 6.44
CA VAL A 94 10.40 5.34 7.67
C VAL A 94 9.54 4.22 8.25
N LEU A 95 10.15 3.12 8.71
CA LEU A 95 9.46 2.04 9.40
C LEU A 95 9.51 2.28 10.91
N ASP A 96 8.61 3.10 11.42
CA ASP A 96 8.46 3.44 12.85
C ASP A 96 7.15 2.92 13.46
N TYR A 97 6.12 2.73 12.65
CA TYR A 97 4.93 1.97 13.02
C TYR A 97 5.08 0.49 12.67
N ILE A 98 4.63 -0.37 13.59
CA ILE A 98 4.73 -1.83 13.48
C ILE A 98 3.39 -2.46 13.90
N ASN A 99 2.86 -3.33 13.05
CA ASN A 99 1.65 -4.09 13.34
C ASN A 99 1.79 -5.59 13.01
N TRP A 100 2.91 -6.21 13.38
CA TRP A 100 3.14 -7.65 13.16
C TRP A 100 2.07 -8.51 13.86
N ALA A 101 1.65 -9.58 13.20
CA ALA A 101 0.90 -10.66 13.83
C ALA A 101 1.77 -11.40 14.85
N GLU A 102 1.11 -12.13 15.74
CA GLU A 102 1.82 -12.96 16.73
C GLU A 102 2.79 -13.94 16.04
N GLY A 103 4.04 -13.99 16.52
CA GLY A 103 5.09 -14.85 15.96
C GLY A 103 5.72 -14.37 14.65
N GLN A 104 5.44 -13.14 14.21
CA GLN A 104 6.05 -12.52 13.02
C GLN A 104 7.09 -11.47 13.42
N PRO A 105 8.04 -11.12 12.52
CA PRO A 105 8.27 -11.69 11.19
C PRO A 105 8.95 -13.07 11.22
N GLN A 106 8.71 -13.90 10.20
CA GLN A 106 9.44 -15.16 10.02
C GLN A 106 10.83 -14.94 9.38
N GLY A 107 11.69 -15.95 9.50
CA GLY A 107 13.01 -15.98 8.88
C GLY A 107 12.97 -16.18 7.36
N SER A 108 14.14 -16.36 6.73
CA SER A 108 14.21 -16.73 5.31
C SER A 108 13.45 -18.06 5.06
N PRO A 109 12.73 -18.22 3.93
CA PRO A 109 12.68 -17.35 2.74
C PRO A 109 11.54 -16.30 2.74
N TYR A 110 11.01 -15.95 3.91
CA TYR A 110 9.86 -15.07 4.07
C TYR A 110 10.28 -13.58 4.10
N ASP A 111 10.74 -13.08 2.96
CA ASP A 111 11.35 -11.75 2.85
C ASP A 111 10.33 -10.61 2.57
N TYR A 112 9.03 -10.90 2.46
CA TYR A 112 8.03 -9.94 2.01
C TYR A 112 6.81 -9.87 2.92
N GLY A 113 6.38 -8.66 3.25
CA GLY A 113 5.25 -8.44 4.15
C GLY A 113 3.91 -8.37 3.40
N TYR A 114 2.87 -8.89 4.04
CA TYR A 114 1.48 -8.77 3.61
C TYR A 114 0.60 -8.40 4.81
N ILE A 115 -0.54 -7.76 4.54
CA ILE A 115 -1.57 -7.45 5.53
C ILE A 115 -2.68 -8.49 5.52
N GLN A 116 -3.18 -8.89 6.70
CA GLN A 116 -4.35 -9.74 6.85
C GLN A 116 -5.63 -8.91 6.76
N SER A 117 -6.59 -9.34 5.94
CA SER A 117 -7.87 -8.63 5.77
C SER A 117 -8.72 -8.64 7.05
N SER A 118 -8.54 -9.64 7.92
CA SER A 118 -9.34 -9.85 9.12
C SER A 118 -9.09 -8.82 10.22
N ASP A 119 -7.83 -8.52 10.50
CA ASP A 119 -7.43 -7.71 11.65
C ASP A 119 -6.44 -6.60 11.30
N GLY A 120 -5.88 -6.61 10.08
CA GLY A 120 -4.90 -5.64 9.61
C GLY A 120 -3.47 -5.90 10.10
N THR A 121 -3.22 -7.01 10.79
CA THR A 121 -1.87 -7.40 11.20
C THR A 121 -1.03 -7.86 10.02
N TRP A 122 0.28 -7.73 10.16
CA TRP A 122 1.25 -8.02 9.12
C TRP A 122 1.87 -9.39 9.33
N SER A 123 2.15 -10.08 8.24
CA SER A 123 2.85 -11.36 8.25
C SER A 123 3.78 -11.44 7.06
N THR A 124 4.72 -12.38 7.10
CA THR A 124 5.73 -12.52 6.06
C THR A 124 5.45 -13.73 5.17
N ALA A 125 5.61 -13.57 3.87
CA ALA A 125 5.49 -14.63 2.88
C ALA A 125 6.74 -14.67 1.97
N SER A 126 7.00 -15.83 1.37
CA SER A 126 7.98 -15.91 0.30
C SER A 126 7.42 -15.24 -0.96
N SER A 127 8.30 -14.88 -1.88
CA SER A 127 7.91 -14.12 -3.07
C SER A 127 6.98 -14.87 -4.04
N TRP A 128 6.81 -16.18 -3.85
CA TRP A 128 5.98 -17.06 -4.67
C TRP A 128 4.52 -17.13 -4.22
N ALA A 129 4.18 -16.50 -3.09
CA ALA A 129 2.81 -16.51 -2.60
C ALA A 129 1.91 -15.63 -3.49
N ASP A 130 0.81 -16.20 -3.97
CA ASP A 130 -0.17 -15.47 -4.76
C ASP A 130 -1.07 -14.65 -3.84
N LYS A 131 -1.00 -13.33 -3.97
CA LYS A 131 -1.86 -12.37 -3.27
C LYS A 131 -2.10 -11.15 -4.14
N PRO A 132 -3.28 -10.52 -4.06
CA PRO A 132 -3.50 -9.18 -4.60
C PRO A 132 -2.64 -8.13 -3.89
N TYR A 133 -2.51 -6.95 -4.50
CA TYR A 133 -1.68 -5.85 -4.03
C TYR A 133 -2.52 -4.68 -3.52
N ILE A 134 -1.96 -3.90 -2.60
CA ILE A 134 -2.48 -2.56 -2.24
C ILE A 134 -1.43 -1.52 -2.63
N CYS A 135 -1.84 -0.57 -3.46
CA CYS A 135 -1.02 0.57 -3.87
C CYS A 135 -1.34 1.83 -3.05
N LYS A 136 -0.37 2.74 -2.94
CA LYS A 136 -0.44 4.08 -2.31
C LYS A 136 0.29 5.08 -3.20
N LYS A 137 -0.31 6.26 -3.40
CA LYS A 137 0.26 7.35 -4.21
C LYS A 137 0.23 8.66 -3.44
N PRO A 138 1.31 9.46 -3.46
CA PRO A 138 1.28 10.79 -2.87
C PRO A 138 0.23 11.67 -3.57
N LYS A 139 -0.44 12.55 -2.83
CA LYS A 139 -1.25 13.60 -3.44
C LYS A 139 -0.28 14.70 -3.86
N VAL A 140 -0.18 14.96 -5.16
CA VAL A 140 0.49 16.19 -5.60
C VAL A 140 -0.34 17.37 -5.05
N LEU A 141 0.10 17.96 -3.94
CA LEU A 141 -0.43 19.24 -3.49
C LEU A 141 -0.03 20.27 -4.55
N PRO A 142 -0.96 21.06 -5.10
CA PRO A 142 -0.57 22.16 -5.97
C PRO A 142 0.33 23.07 -5.15
N GLU A 143 1.61 23.20 -5.55
CA GLU A 143 2.53 24.13 -4.91
C GLU A 143 1.89 25.51 -4.90
N THR A 144 1.78 26.10 -3.70
CA THR A 144 1.32 27.48 -3.56
C THR A 144 2.21 28.36 -4.43
N PRO A 145 1.65 29.24 -5.28
CA PRO A 145 2.45 30.15 -6.10
C PRO A 145 3.42 30.92 -5.21
N PRO A 146 4.68 31.14 -5.64
CA PRO A 146 5.64 31.89 -4.83
C PRO A 146 5.06 33.25 -4.53
N THR A 147 4.95 33.58 -3.24
CA THR A 147 4.51 34.87 -2.74
C THR A 147 5.45 35.92 -3.34
N HIS A 148 4.99 36.62 -4.37
CA HIS A 148 5.70 37.75 -4.93
C HIS A 148 5.71 38.80 -3.81
N GLY A 149 6.88 39.00 -3.21
CA GLY A 149 7.08 40.02 -2.19
C GLY A 149 6.67 41.38 -2.75
N GLU A 150 5.72 42.02 -2.09
CA GLU A 150 5.47 43.44 -2.24
C GLU A 150 6.68 44.21 -1.70
N SER A 151 7.27 45.03 -2.56
CA SER A 151 8.03 46.23 -2.19
C SER A 151 7.86 47.27 -3.27
#